data_AF-A0A0K1SAN4-F1
#
_entry.id   AF-A0A0K1SAN4-F1
#
_cell.length_a   1.000
_cell.length_b   1.000
_cell.length_c   1.000
_cell.angle_alpha   90.00
_cell.angle_beta   90.00
_cell.angle_gamma   90.00
#
_symmetry.space_group_name_H-M   'P 1'
#
loop_
_entity.id
_entity.type
_entity.pdbx_description
1 polymer ?
#
loop_
_entity_poly.entity_id
_entity_poly.type
_entity_poly.pdbx_seq_one_letter_code
_entity_poly.pdbx_strand_id
1 'polypeptide(L)'
;MYGITETTVHVTYRPLSMTDLNSTASVIGRPIPDLQVYLLDQHLQLVPVGVPGEMYVGGAGVTKGYLNRPELTTERFISSPFEKDEVIPQPPLIRGAMSRQNCIKREI
;
A
#
# COMPACT_ATOMS: atom_id res chain seq x y z
N MET A 1 -2.89 -13.03 -5.19
CA MET A 1 -2.75 -11.56 -5.26
C MET A 1 -3.64 -10.96 -4.20
N TYR A 2 -3.33 -9.75 -3.75
CA TYR A 2 -4.12 -9.03 -2.76
C TYR A 2 -4.15 -7.55 -3.10
N GLY A 3 -5.26 -6.88 -2.82
CA GLY A 3 -5.42 -5.44 -2.96
C GLY A 3 -6.87 -5.03 -2.74
N ILE A 4 -7.07 -3.75 -2.41
CA ILE A 4 -8.37 -3.15 -2.17
C ILE A 4 -8.70 -2.10 -3.24
N THR A 5 -9.93 -1.62 -3.27
CA THR A 5 -10.36 -0.61 -4.26
C THR A 5 -9.55 0.67 -4.14
N GLU A 6 -9.18 1.07 -2.92
CA GLU A 6 -8.41 2.27 -2.63
C GLU A 6 -6.94 2.20 -3.08
N THR A 7 -6.48 1.02 -3.47
CA THR A 7 -5.11 0.77 -3.93
C THR A 7 -5.07 0.32 -5.40
N THR A 8 -6.14 0.59 -6.16
CA THR A 8 -6.23 0.29 -7.59
C THR A 8 -6.02 -1.19 -7.92
N VAL A 9 -6.92 -2.03 -7.38
CA VAL A 9 -7.06 -3.47 -7.67
C VAL A 9 -6.04 -4.36 -6.96
N HIS A 10 -4.74 -4.15 -7.15
CA HIS A 10 -3.70 -5.05 -6.64
C HIS A 10 -2.55 -4.30 -6.00
N VAL A 11 -2.07 -4.83 -4.87
CA VAL A 11 -0.95 -4.32 -4.07
C VAL A 11 0.16 -5.33 -4.02
N THR A 12 -0.17 -6.60 -3.77
CA THR A 12 0.83 -7.66 -3.63
C THR A 12 0.52 -8.84 -4.53
N TYR A 13 1.58 -9.55 -4.89
CA TYR A 13 1.49 -10.76 -5.67
C TYR A 13 2.45 -11.83 -5.16
N ARG A 14 2.08 -13.08 -5.41
CA ARG A 14 2.92 -14.26 -5.19
C ARG A 14 2.84 -15.15 -6.42
N PRO A 15 3.97 -15.40 -7.10
CA PRO A 15 4.06 -16.49 -8.07
C PRO A 15 3.85 -17.82 -7.34
N LEU A 16 2.90 -18.63 -7.83
CA LEU A 16 2.64 -19.95 -7.26
C LEU A 16 3.73 -20.94 -7.68
N SER A 17 4.07 -21.84 -6.76
CA SER A 17 5.06 -22.90 -6.92
C SER A 17 4.54 -24.21 -6.33
N MET A 18 5.25 -25.31 -6.59
CA MET A 18 4.91 -26.61 -5.98
C MET A 18 4.94 -26.59 -4.45
N THR A 19 5.73 -25.69 -3.84
CA THR A 19 5.78 -25.56 -2.36
C THR A 19 4.47 -25.02 -1.77
N ASP A 20 3.69 -24.29 -2.56
CA ASP A 20 2.41 -23.73 -2.13
C ASP A 20 1.30 -24.78 -2.05
N LEU A 21 1.46 -25.92 -2.74
CA LEU A 21 0.46 -27.00 -2.74
C LEU A 21 0.28 -27.65 -1.38
N ASN A 22 1.31 -27.58 -0.53
CA ASN A 22 1.30 -28.16 0.81
C ASN A 22 1.08 -27.10 1.92
N SER A 23 0.89 -25.83 1.54
CA SER A 23 0.65 -24.74 2.50
C SER A 23 -0.81 -24.74 2.95
N THR A 24 -1.02 -24.58 4.26
CA THR A 24 -2.37 -24.37 4.84
C THR A 24 -2.81 -22.91 4.80
N ALA A 25 -1.91 -21.98 4.43
CA ALA A 25 -2.17 -20.54 4.39
C ALA A 25 -1.98 -19.97 2.98
N SER A 26 -2.90 -19.07 2.60
CA SER A 26 -2.81 -18.27 1.38
C SER A 26 -2.05 -16.97 1.67
N VAL A 27 -0.74 -16.98 1.40
CA VAL A 27 0.12 -15.81 1.59
C VAL A 27 -0.06 -14.79 0.46
N ILE A 28 -0.15 -13.51 0.82
CA ILE A 28 -0.43 -12.43 -0.14
C ILE A 28 0.81 -12.00 -0.96
N GLY A 29 2.01 -12.41 -0.53
CA GLY A 29 3.25 -12.24 -1.27
C GLY A 29 3.97 -10.91 -1.02
N ARG A 30 4.54 -10.33 -2.07
CA ARG A 30 5.34 -9.09 -2.02
C ARG A 30 4.68 -7.96 -2.80
N PRO A 31 5.00 -6.69 -2.50
CA PRO A 31 4.47 -5.55 -3.25
C PRO A 31 4.76 -5.65 -4.76
N ILE A 32 3.82 -5.20 -5.58
CA ILE A 32 4.06 -4.93 -7.00
C ILE A 32 4.93 -3.67 -7.16
N PRO A 33 5.59 -3.46 -8.32
CA PRO A 33 6.37 -2.25 -8.55
C PRO A 33 5.58 -0.96 -8.26
N ASP A 34 6.28 0.07 -7.79
CA ASP A 34 5.74 1.40 -7.43
C ASP A 34 4.77 1.44 -6.24
N LEU A 35 4.56 0.32 -5.55
CA LEU A 35 3.82 0.24 -4.29
C LEU A 35 4.70 -0.24 -3.14
N GLN A 36 4.42 0.27 -1.95
CA GLN A 36 5.03 -0.14 -0.69
C GLN A 36 3.97 -0.67 0.27
N VAL A 37 4.34 -1.66 1.07
CA VAL A 37 3.52 -2.20 2.17
C VAL A 37 4.28 -2.05 3.47
N TYR A 38 3.64 -1.45 4.45
CA TYR A 38 4.17 -1.28 5.80
C TYR A 38 3.29 -2.01 6.80
N LEU A 39 3.90 -2.59 7.83
CA LEU A 39 3.20 -3.09 9.00
C LEU A 39 3.56 -2.17 10.17
N LEU A 40 2.56 -1.47 10.71
CA LEU A 40 2.76 -0.45 11.72
C LEU A 40 2.06 -0.80 13.04
N ASP A 41 2.62 -0.29 14.13
CA ASP A 41 1.97 -0.27 15.44
C ASP A 41 1.05 0.95 15.63
N GLN A 42 0.44 1.05 16.81
CA GLN A 42 -0.44 2.18 17.18
C GLN A 42 0.26 3.56 17.22
N HIS A 43 1.60 3.57 17.24
CA HIS A 43 2.44 4.77 17.24
C HIS A 43 3.00 5.07 15.84
N LEU A 44 2.48 4.40 14.80
CA LEU A 44 2.91 4.50 13.40
C LEU A 44 4.40 4.14 13.20
N GLN A 45 4.93 3.26 14.05
CA GLN A 45 6.29 2.73 13.91
C GLN A 45 6.26 1.37 13.23
N LEU A 46 7.31 1.05 12.47
CA LEU A 46 7.45 -0.27 11.85
C LEU A 46 7.52 -1.36 12.92
N VAL A 47 6.70 -2.39 12.78
CA VAL A 47 6.80 -3.57 13.63
C VAL A 47 7.98 -4.45 13.19
N PRO A 48 8.66 -5.15 14.13
CA PRO A 48 9.69 -6.11 13.78
C PRO A 48 9.14 -7.26 12.92
N VAL A 49 10.03 -7.91 12.15
CA VAL A 49 9.67 -9.08 11.33
C VAL A 49 9.08 -10.19 12.21
N GLY A 50 7.92 -10.70 11.79
CA GLY A 50 7.19 -11.77 12.51
C GLY A 50 6.25 -11.28 13.60
N VAL A 51 6.23 -9.97 13.90
CA VAL A 51 5.28 -9.37 14.83
C VAL A 51 4.05 -8.87 14.05
N PRO A 52 2.82 -9.19 14.48
CA PRO A 52 1.62 -8.63 13.87
C PRO A 52 1.59 -7.11 13.96
N GLY A 53 1.19 -6.45 12.88
CA GLY A 53 0.97 -5.01 12.80
C GLY A 53 -0.18 -4.71 11.84
N GLU A 54 -0.64 -3.47 11.86
CA GLU A 54 -1.67 -2.99 10.94
C GLU A 54 -1.07 -2.67 9.58
N MET A 55 -1.74 -3.08 8.50
CA MET A 55 -1.22 -2.92 7.14
C MET A 55 -1.50 -1.53 6.59
N TYR A 56 -0.47 -0.93 5.99
CA TYR A 56 -0.54 0.34 5.28
C TYR A 56 0.05 0.20 3.88
N VAL A 57 -0.55 0.89 2.91
CA VAL A 57 -0.10 0.87 1.52
C VAL A 57 0.27 2.28 1.06
N GLY A 58 1.49 2.43 0.53
CA GLY A 58 1.98 3.66 -0.09
C GLY A 58 2.27 3.46 -1.58
N GLY A 59 2.49 4.57 -2.29
CA GLY A 59 2.96 4.55 -3.69
C GLY A 59 1.92 4.95 -4.73
N ALA A 60 2.22 4.70 -6.00
CA ALA A 60 1.49 5.27 -7.14
C ALA A 60 0.06 4.73 -7.32
N GLY A 61 -0.23 3.53 -6.81
CA GLY A 61 -1.56 2.91 -6.88
C GLY A 61 -2.54 3.37 -5.80
N VAL A 62 -2.12 4.20 -4.83
CA VAL A 62 -3.02 4.74 -3.79
C VAL A 62 -3.93 5.82 -4.39
N THR A 63 -5.24 5.67 -4.22
CA THR A 63 -6.23 6.63 -4.73
C THR A 63 -6.16 7.99 -4.01
N LYS A 64 -6.83 8.99 -4.58
CA LYS A 64 -6.90 10.36 -4.02
C LYS A 64 -7.74 10.46 -2.75
N GLY A 65 -8.63 9.49 -2.52
CA GLY A 65 -9.57 9.47 -1.41
C GLY A 65 -10.97 9.08 -1.82
N TYR A 66 -11.94 9.36 -0.95
CA TYR A 66 -13.36 9.12 -1.18
C TYR A 66 -14.04 10.42 -1.65
N LEU A 67 -14.73 10.36 -2.78
CA LEU A 67 -15.45 11.51 -3.35
C LEU A 67 -16.47 12.06 -2.34
N ASN A 68 -16.44 13.38 -2.14
CA ASN A 68 -17.33 14.10 -1.22
C ASN A 68 -17.29 13.60 0.24
N ARG A 69 -16.20 12.95 0.66
CA ARG A 69 -15.99 12.49 2.05
C ARG A 69 -14.59 12.84 2.56
N PRO A 70 -14.30 14.13 2.79
CA PRO A 70 -12.97 14.60 3.19
C PRO A 70 -12.55 14.11 4.58
N GLU A 71 -13.48 13.97 5.52
CA GLU A 71 -13.21 13.47 6.88
C GLU A 71 -12.75 12.01 6.85
N LEU A 72 -13.53 11.13 6.21
CA LEU A 72 -13.16 9.72 6.01
C LEU A 72 -11.87 9.58 5.19
N THR A 73 -11.66 10.46 4.21
CA THR A 73 -10.40 10.48 3.45
C THR A 73 -9.22 10.80 4.36
N THR A 74 -9.33 11.79 5.24
CA THR A 74 -8.23 12.17 6.13
C THR A 74 -7.98 11.12 7.22
N GLU A 75 -9.03 10.44 7.66
CA GLU A 75 -8.94 9.30 8.60
C GLU A 75 -8.19 8.11 8.00
N ARG A 76 -8.46 7.78 6.73
CA ARG A 76 -7.94 6.57 6.09
C ARG A 76 -6.66 6.77 5.28
N PHE A 77 -6.42 7.98 4.78
CA PHE A 77 -5.26 8.34 3.96
C PHE A 77 -4.40 9.33 4.75
N ILE A 78 -3.55 8.80 5.61
CA ILE A 78 -2.73 9.59 6.53
C ILE A 78 -1.39 9.97 5.88
N SER A 79 -0.70 10.94 6.47
CA SER A 79 0.65 11.31 6.03
C SER A 79 1.62 10.15 6.29
N SER A 80 2.47 9.85 5.31
CA SER A 80 3.54 8.87 5.46
C SER A 80 4.60 9.40 6.43
N PRO A 81 4.96 8.67 7.50
CA PRO A 81 6.12 8.99 8.33
C PRO A 81 7.45 8.57 7.67
N PHE A 82 7.39 7.81 6.57
CA PHE A 82 8.55 7.31 5.83
C PHE A 82 8.82 8.22 4.63
N GLU A 83 10.10 8.55 4.40
CA GLU A 83 10.50 9.27 3.20
C GLU A 83 10.24 8.42 1.95
N LYS A 84 9.97 9.08 0.82
CA LYS A 84 9.83 8.39 -0.46
C LYS A 84 11.16 7.71 -0.79
N ASP A 85 11.14 6.39 -0.89
CA ASP A 85 12.14 5.70 -1.69
C ASP A 85 12.09 6.24 -3.12
N GLU A 86 13.29 6.47 -3.65
CA GLU A 86 13.65 7.14 -4.89
C GLU A 86 12.66 6.94 -6.03
N VAL A 87 12.28 8.06 -6.67
CA VAL A 87 11.38 8.07 -7.83
C VAL A 87 12.02 7.27 -8.96
N ILE A 88 11.54 6.04 -9.20
CA ILE A 88 11.75 5.40 -10.50
C ILE A 88 11.08 6.33 -11.53
N PRO A 89 11.80 6.80 -12.58
CA PRO A 89 11.26 7.76 -13.53
C PRO A 89 10.01 7.17 -14.21
N GLN A 90 8.85 7.69 -13.79
CA GLN A 90 7.56 7.36 -14.38
C GLN A 90 7.52 7.88 -15.83
N PRO A 91 7.00 7.10 -16.80
CA PRO A 91 6.72 7.62 -18.13
C PRO A 91 5.74 8.82 -18.04
N PRO A 92 5.79 9.78 -18.98
CA PRO A 92 5.12 11.07 -18.83
C PRO A 92 3.60 10.90 -18.66
N LEU A 93 3.10 11.30 -17.50
CA LEU A 93 1.67 11.32 -17.19
C LEU A 93 0.95 12.43 -17.98
N ILE A 94 -0.27 12.13 -18.45
CA ILE A 94 -1.23 13.13 -18.96
C ILE A 94 -1.42 14.21 -17.87
N ARG A 95 -1.23 15.49 -18.23
CA ARG A 95 -1.33 16.65 -17.31
C ARG A 95 -2.61 16.60 -16.48
N GLY A 96 -2.49 16.45 -15.16
CA GLY A 96 -3.62 16.54 -14.21
C GLY A 96 -3.42 15.88 -12.84
N ALA A 97 -2.35 15.13 -12.62
CA ALA A 97 -2.07 14.51 -11.32
C ALA A 97 -1.33 15.48 -10.38
N MET A 98 -2.07 16.35 -9.67
CA MET A 98 -1.53 17.02 -8.48
C MET A 98 -1.15 15.96 -7.45
N SER A 99 0.13 15.89 -7.12
CA SER A 99 0.69 14.80 -6.34
C SER A 99 0.47 15.02 -4.84
N ARG A 100 -0.36 14.17 -4.22
CA ARG A 100 -0.31 13.93 -2.77
C ARG A 100 0.56 12.71 -2.53
N GLN A 101 1.83 12.89 -2.84
CA GLN A 101 2.74 11.79 -3.08
C GLN A 101 3.37 11.26 -1.80
N ASN A 102 2.82 11.63 -0.64
CA ASN A 102 3.33 11.27 0.69
C ASN A 102 2.19 10.84 1.64
N CYS A 103 1.19 10.11 1.12
CA CYS A 103 0.16 9.51 1.96
C CYS A 103 0.22 7.99 1.89
N ILE A 104 -0.17 7.34 2.99
CA ILE A 104 -0.35 5.90 3.09
C ILE A 104 -1.81 5.60 3.43
N LYS A 105 -2.37 4.58 2.77
CA LYS A 105 -3.71 4.08 3.03
C LYS A 105 -3.66 3.04 4.14
N ARG A 106 -4.35 3.32 5.25
CA ARG A 106 -4.60 2.37 6.34
C ARG A 106 -5.61 1.30 5.92
N GLU A 107 -5.27 0.01 6.07
CA GLU A 107 -6.21 -1.10 5.95
C GLU A 107 -6.97 -1.35 7.26
N ILE A 108 -8.10 -2.07 7.18
CA ILE A 108 -9.02 -2.33 8.31
C ILE A 108 -8.70 -3.68 8.94
#